data_AF-A0A2V9UNC9-F1
#
_entry.id   AF-A0A2V9UNC9-F1
#
_cell.length_a   1.000
_cell.length_b   1.000
_cell.length_c   1.000
_cell.angle_alpha   90.00
_cell.angle_beta   90.00
_cell.angle_gamma   90.00
#
_symmetry.space_group_name_H-M   'P 1'
#
loop_
_entity.id
_entity.type
_entity.pdbx_description
1 polymer ?
#
loop_
_entity_poly.entity_id
_entity_poly.type
_entity_poly.pdbx_seq_one_letter_code
_entity_poly.pdbx_strand_id
1 'polypeptide(L)'
;MGGSGGQSIAGVMATGSHGGDIFLPPIADCVMAIHLIGPGGQEWWIEPSHGLTAGTEAETQRELQNIATTVRGAAAELCKDIRVEKDDDFFRSVLVSVGRMGFVYSLVVKTVPAFKLQETRSDQVWEDFNINLTATNFANFVANPSLHFLQVLILPFANGQNMHGCKLAQRIKLKDCPADQVVDGTGFDFAGFICRQQDVRIFIPLLLAALAGLIAVAALVALAAAEFAAASALAAIPFVGWALAAALYAAWAATLTAIAALGVTIAALTTLIGYLTVSGSVTSGELIAAIANFAFAFGLKDLMKAALLMLFDNAYPTKSNGQPWTQTRISWKIMDTYGYKYEDLCQKVDSMEIAFDVAAATDVKQGYIAFVDEVLAIFGDLYNRNIAVAGLMSLRYTSKTTALIGMSKFPKTCHIEIPLIRKFAGNAEFIDRVQRAAINHGGVPHWGQLMTTYTGADIDNLHGSDLTTWEGHPHDAHPGRWRIQQSHFQQRLHNNLPPGTLWIAR
;
A
#
# COMPACT_ATOMS: atom_id res chain seq x y z
N MET A 1 5.29 14.08 4.62
CA MET A 1 6.05 13.43 3.53
C MET A 1 5.54 12.01 3.35
N GLY A 2 5.68 11.43 2.17
CA GLY A 2 5.40 10.00 1.94
C GLY A 2 6.35 9.09 2.71
N GLY A 3 6.07 7.78 2.71
CA GLY A 3 6.88 6.77 3.39
C GLY A 3 8.22 6.44 2.71
N SER A 4 8.45 6.98 1.51
CA SER A 4 9.69 6.93 0.76
C SER A 4 9.99 8.33 0.20
N GLY A 5 11.26 8.74 0.24
CA GLY A 5 11.78 9.95 -0.38
C GLY A 5 12.48 9.71 -1.73
N GLY A 6 12.33 8.53 -2.35
CA GLY A 6 12.94 8.20 -3.64
C GLY A 6 12.22 8.77 -4.86
N GLN A 7 10.98 9.23 -4.69
CA GLN A 7 10.16 9.78 -5.77
C GLN A 7 10.54 11.25 -6.05
N SER A 8 10.48 11.67 -7.31
CA SER A 8 10.73 13.07 -7.66
C SER A 8 9.64 13.98 -7.08
N ILE A 9 10.01 15.19 -6.67
CA ILE A 9 9.06 16.15 -6.07
C ILE A 9 7.92 16.53 -7.03
N ALA A 10 8.21 16.63 -8.33
CA ALA A 10 7.20 16.88 -9.35
C ALA A 10 6.22 15.71 -9.51
N GLY A 11 6.71 14.46 -9.43
CA GLY A 11 5.89 13.27 -9.51
C GLY A 11 4.95 13.15 -8.31
N VAL A 12 5.47 13.25 -7.08
CA VAL A 12 4.66 13.17 -5.85
C VAL A 12 3.61 14.28 -5.78
N MET A 13 3.94 15.48 -6.24
CA MET A 13 3.01 16.59 -6.37
C MET A 13 1.89 16.21 -7.36
N ALA A 14 2.25 15.89 -8.60
CA ALA A 14 1.31 15.64 -9.69
C ALA A 14 0.36 14.45 -9.45
N THR A 15 0.74 13.50 -8.58
CA THR A 15 -0.11 12.35 -8.21
C THR A 15 -0.85 12.52 -6.88
N GLY A 16 -0.75 13.67 -6.21
CA GLY A 16 -1.43 13.94 -4.95
C GLY A 16 -0.87 13.13 -3.76
N SER A 17 0.41 12.72 -3.82
CA SER A 17 1.04 11.97 -2.74
C SER A 17 1.13 12.79 -1.46
N HIS A 18 0.99 12.11 -0.34
CA HIS A 18 0.79 12.72 0.97
C HIS A 18 1.61 12.02 2.06
N GLY A 19 1.56 12.59 3.27
CA GLY A 19 2.02 11.91 4.49
C GLY A 19 0.84 11.47 5.34
N GLY A 20 1.01 11.51 6.66
CA GLY A 20 -0.09 11.26 7.60
C GLY A 20 -0.21 12.33 8.67
N ASP A 21 0.18 13.57 8.36
CA ASP A 21 -0.01 14.67 9.32
C ASP A 21 -1.49 15.09 9.33
N ILE A 22 -2.16 14.86 10.45
CA ILE A 22 -3.60 15.05 10.66
C ILE A 22 -4.04 16.49 10.37
N PHE A 23 -3.13 17.46 10.52
CA PHE A 23 -3.44 18.89 10.42
C PHE A 23 -2.89 19.54 9.17
N LEU A 24 -2.02 18.88 8.41
CA LEU A 24 -1.46 19.41 7.18
C LEU A 24 -2.09 18.77 5.94
N PRO A 25 -2.20 19.54 4.85
CA PRO A 25 -2.57 18.99 3.54
C PRO A 25 -1.43 18.14 2.93
N PRO A 26 -1.68 17.46 1.79
CA PRO A 26 -0.65 16.74 1.01
C PRO A 26 0.54 17.59 0.58
N ILE A 27 1.55 16.94 0.00
CA ILE A 27 2.79 17.60 -0.46
C ILE A 27 2.50 18.67 -1.52
N ALA A 28 1.49 18.46 -2.36
CA ALA A 28 1.10 19.40 -3.41
C ALA A 28 0.81 20.81 -2.86
N ASP A 29 0.18 20.92 -1.70
CA ASP A 29 -0.17 22.19 -1.06
C ASP A 29 1.03 22.95 -0.45
N CYS A 30 2.23 22.37 -0.49
CA CYS A 30 3.45 23.09 -0.15
C CYS A 30 4.01 23.88 -1.35
N VAL A 31 3.50 23.67 -2.55
CA VAL A 31 3.95 24.37 -3.77
C VAL A 31 3.37 25.78 -3.80
N MET A 32 4.22 26.74 -4.17
CA MET A 32 3.89 28.17 -4.21
C MET A 32 3.92 28.73 -5.63
N ALA A 33 4.71 28.14 -6.52
CA ALA A 33 4.81 28.50 -7.93
C ALA A 33 5.29 27.30 -8.75
N ILE A 34 4.89 27.24 -10.03
CA ILE A 34 5.19 26.13 -10.94
C ILE A 34 5.74 26.69 -12.24
N HIS A 35 6.90 26.20 -12.66
CA HIS A 35 7.41 26.41 -14.02
C HIS A 35 7.09 25.18 -14.85
N LEU A 36 6.19 25.35 -15.82
CA LEU A 36 5.60 24.28 -16.62
C LEU A 36 5.95 24.45 -18.10
N ILE A 37 6.33 23.37 -18.76
CA ILE A 37 6.55 23.30 -20.20
C ILE A 37 5.33 22.70 -20.88
N GLY A 38 4.66 23.53 -21.68
CA GLY A 38 3.47 23.20 -22.44
C GLY A 38 3.76 22.77 -23.89
N PRO A 39 2.70 22.68 -24.72
CA PRO A 39 2.79 22.23 -26.10
C PRO A 39 3.66 23.17 -26.92
N GLY A 40 4.47 22.60 -27.81
CA GLY A 40 5.41 23.39 -28.61
C GLY A 40 6.58 23.98 -27.81
N GLY A 41 6.78 23.55 -26.56
CA GLY A 41 7.88 24.02 -25.71
C GLY A 41 7.60 25.36 -25.03
N GLN A 42 6.36 25.88 -25.10
CA GLN A 42 6.00 27.14 -24.43
C GLN A 42 6.14 26.98 -22.91
N GLU A 43 6.94 27.83 -22.30
CA GLU A 43 7.11 27.88 -20.84
C GLU A 43 6.02 28.73 -20.19
N TRP A 44 5.59 28.31 -19.00
CA TRP A 44 4.62 28.99 -18.16
C TRP A 44 5.14 29.10 -16.73
N TRP A 45 5.01 30.27 -16.14
CA TRP A 45 5.18 30.52 -14.72
C TRP A 45 3.80 30.69 -14.09
N ILE A 46 3.42 29.77 -13.22
CA ILE A 46 2.06 29.65 -12.69
C ILE A 46 2.09 29.86 -11.18
N GLU A 47 1.30 30.80 -10.69
CA GLU A 47 1.11 31.10 -9.27
C GLU A 47 -0.39 31.27 -8.94
N PRO A 48 -0.79 31.18 -7.66
CA PRO A 48 -2.09 31.67 -7.25
C PRO A 48 -2.25 33.18 -7.54
N SER A 49 -3.49 33.66 -7.63
CA SER A 49 -3.81 35.09 -7.80
C SER A 49 -3.17 35.99 -6.73
N HIS A 50 -3.06 35.47 -5.50
CA HIS A 50 -2.39 36.08 -4.36
C HIS A 50 -1.10 35.30 -4.02
N GLY A 51 -0.28 35.07 -5.04
CA GLY A 51 0.92 34.24 -5.01
C GLY A 51 2.16 34.88 -4.38
N LEU A 52 3.31 34.28 -4.65
CA LEU A 52 4.60 34.67 -4.09
C LEU A 52 5.08 36.02 -4.62
N THR A 53 4.89 36.25 -5.92
CA THR A 53 5.37 37.46 -6.59
C THR A 53 4.38 38.60 -6.39
N ALA A 54 4.88 39.72 -5.85
CA ALA A 54 4.07 40.93 -5.69
C ALA A 54 3.69 41.54 -7.05
N GLY A 55 2.55 42.25 -7.09
CA GLY A 55 2.09 42.96 -8.29
C GLY A 55 1.30 42.10 -9.28
N THR A 56 1.00 42.71 -10.42
CA THR A 56 0.23 42.16 -11.53
C THR A 56 1.01 41.12 -12.34
N GLU A 57 0.31 40.27 -13.10
CA GLU A 57 0.93 39.34 -14.06
C GLU A 57 1.89 40.05 -15.02
N ALA A 58 1.49 41.22 -15.53
CA ALA A 58 2.31 42.01 -16.44
C ALA A 58 3.60 42.53 -15.79
N GLU A 59 3.59 42.82 -14.49
CA GLU A 59 4.78 43.21 -13.74
C GLU A 59 5.75 42.02 -13.59
N THR A 60 5.23 40.88 -13.14
CA THR A 60 6.02 39.64 -13.01
C THR A 60 6.56 39.18 -14.37
N GLN A 61 5.76 39.29 -15.43
CA GLN A 61 6.16 38.98 -16.81
C GLN A 61 7.37 39.82 -17.25
N ARG A 62 7.35 41.12 -16.98
CA ARG A 62 8.49 42.02 -17.29
C ARG A 62 9.72 41.65 -16.48
N GLU A 63 9.55 41.32 -15.20
CA GLU A 63 10.66 40.93 -14.34
C GLU A 63 11.34 39.64 -14.81
N LEU A 64 10.56 38.60 -15.13
CA LEU A 64 11.10 37.35 -15.68
C LEU A 64 11.80 37.54 -17.03
N GLN A 65 11.25 38.38 -17.91
CA GLN A 65 11.90 38.73 -19.19
C GLN A 65 13.23 39.48 -18.97
N ASN A 66 13.27 40.40 -18.01
CA ASN A 66 14.49 41.09 -17.63
C ASN A 66 15.52 40.11 -17.08
N ILE A 67 15.12 39.16 -16.22
CA ILE A 67 16.02 38.12 -15.70
C ILE A 67 16.59 37.27 -16.84
N ALA A 68 15.74 36.77 -17.74
CA ALA A 68 16.15 35.93 -18.87
C ALA A 68 17.19 36.61 -19.78
N THR A 69 17.17 37.94 -19.87
CA THR A 69 18.04 38.72 -20.76
C THR A 69 19.25 39.35 -20.07
N THR A 70 19.18 39.63 -18.77
CA THR A 70 20.22 40.37 -18.03
C THR A 70 21.06 39.49 -17.11
N VAL A 71 20.52 38.37 -16.61
CA VAL A 71 21.24 37.46 -15.72
C VAL A 71 22.01 36.43 -16.55
N ARG A 72 23.33 36.39 -16.36
CA ARG A 72 24.21 35.47 -17.08
C ARG A 72 23.82 34.02 -16.79
N GLY A 73 23.47 33.27 -17.84
CA GLY A 73 23.06 31.87 -17.76
C GLY A 73 21.55 31.64 -17.64
N ALA A 74 20.75 32.68 -17.31
CA ALA A 74 19.31 32.53 -17.14
C ALA A 74 18.60 32.12 -18.44
N ALA A 75 19.07 32.57 -19.61
CA ALA A 75 18.52 32.18 -20.91
C ALA A 75 18.61 30.67 -21.23
N ALA A 76 19.41 29.89 -20.48
CA ALA A 76 19.45 28.44 -20.61
C ALA A 76 18.38 27.72 -19.75
N GLU A 77 17.84 28.42 -18.75
CA GLU A 77 16.89 27.89 -17.76
C GLU A 77 15.48 28.48 -17.93
N LEU A 78 15.37 29.65 -18.57
CA LEU A 78 14.15 30.44 -18.71
C LEU A 78 14.08 31.06 -20.09
N CYS A 79 13.04 30.71 -20.85
CA CYS A 79 12.82 31.30 -22.16
C CYS A 79 12.32 32.76 -22.05
N LYS A 80 12.80 33.62 -22.96
CA LYS A 80 12.41 35.04 -23.00
C LYS A 80 10.91 35.27 -23.26
N ASP A 81 10.22 34.26 -23.80
CA ASP A 81 8.80 34.25 -24.12
C ASP A 81 7.98 33.42 -23.12
N ILE A 82 8.53 33.10 -21.93
CA ILE A 82 7.76 32.53 -20.83
C ILE A 82 6.50 33.36 -20.56
N ARG A 83 5.38 32.70 -20.25
CA ARG A 83 4.12 33.35 -19.91
C ARG A 83 3.84 33.26 -18.42
N VAL A 84 3.44 34.36 -17.80
CA VAL A 84 3.00 34.37 -16.39
C VAL A 84 1.48 34.24 -16.33
N GLU A 85 1.00 33.32 -15.49
CA GLU A 85 -0.42 33.20 -15.14
C GLU A 85 -0.56 33.21 -13.60
N LYS A 86 -1.36 34.12 -13.07
CA LYS A 86 -1.71 34.24 -11.65
C LYS A 86 -3.20 33.95 -11.46
N ASP A 87 -3.55 32.68 -11.64
CA ASP A 87 -4.93 32.21 -11.58
C ASP A 87 -5.07 31.03 -10.61
N ASP A 88 -6.02 31.15 -9.68
CA ASP A 88 -6.23 30.17 -8.62
C ASP A 88 -6.65 28.81 -9.17
N ASP A 89 -7.53 28.78 -10.16
CA ASP A 89 -8.09 27.52 -10.68
C ASP A 89 -7.09 26.81 -11.57
N PHE A 90 -6.34 27.55 -12.41
CA PHE A 90 -5.24 26.99 -13.19
C PHE A 90 -4.13 26.47 -12.28
N PHE A 91 -3.71 27.23 -11.27
CA PHE A 91 -2.72 26.78 -10.31
C PHE A 91 -3.14 25.49 -9.61
N ARG A 92 -4.38 25.46 -9.07
CA ARG A 92 -4.95 24.26 -8.40
C ARG A 92 -5.13 23.08 -9.35
N SER A 93 -5.31 23.33 -10.64
CA SER A 93 -5.38 22.28 -11.67
C SER A 93 -4.02 21.62 -11.91
N VAL A 94 -2.94 22.40 -11.87
CA VAL A 94 -1.59 21.89 -12.11
C VAL A 94 -1.00 21.17 -10.89
N LEU A 95 -1.39 21.54 -9.67
CA LEU A 95 -0.94 20.91 -8.42
C LEU A 95 -1.09 19.37 -8.46
N VAL A 96 -2.26 18.85 -8.85
CA VAL A 96 -2.47 17.42 -9.11
C VAL A 96 -2.93 17.30 -10.56
N SER A 97 -1.97 17.15 -11.45
CA SER A 97 -2.20 17.13 -12.90
C SER A 97 -2.13 15.75 -13.51
N VAL A 98 -1.70 14.75 -12.76
CA VAL A 98 -1.39 13.39 -13.22
C VAL A 98 -0.53 13.36 -14.50
N GLY A 99 0.31 14.39 -14.72
CA GLY A 99 1.16 14.52 -15.91
C GLY A 99 0.43 15.01 -17.18
N ARG A 100 -0.81 15.51 -17.08
CA ARG A 100 -1.60 15.94 -18.24
C ARG A 100 -1.47 17.41 -18.60
N MET A 101 -1.04 18.23 -17.65
CA MET A 101 -0.94 19.68 -17.87
C MET A 101 0.37 20.07 -18.57
N GLY A 102 1.38 19.19 -18.60
CA GLY A 102 2.67 19.46 -19.24
C GLY A 102 3.81 18.85 -18.43
N PHE A 103 5.04 19.28 -18.75
CA PHE A 103 6.22 18.87 -17.99
C PHE A 103 6.55 19.93 -16.93
N VAL A 104 6.51 19.55 -15.66
CA VAL A 104 6.97 20.41 -14.57
C VAL A 104 8.50 20.48 -14.64
N TYR A 105 9.03 21.66 -14.98
CA TYR A 105 10.47 21.91 -15.05
C TYR A 105 11.05 22.24 -13.68
N SER A 106 10.41 23.18 -12.97
CA SER A 106 10.83 23.58 -11.63
C SER A 106 9.63 23.98 -10.76
N LEU A 107 9.85 23.95 -9.45
CA LEU A 107 8.84 24.26 -8.42
C LEU A 107 9.44 25.17 -7.36
N VAL A 108 8.65 26.12 -6.87
CA VAL A 108 8.95 26.83 -5.62
C VAL A 108 8.12 26.19 -4.52
N VAL A 109 8.78 25.72 -3.45
CA VAL A 109 8.14 25.01 -2.34
C VAL A 109 8.35 25.74 -1.02
N LYS A 110 7.29 25.81 -0.22
CA LYS A 110 7.31 26.33 1.13
C LYS A 110 7.90 25.30 2.08
N THR A 111 8.88 25.73 2.88
CA THR A 111 9.52 24.90 3.91
C THR A 111 9.24 25.46 5.31
N VAL A 112 9.44 24.62 6.33
CA VAL A 112 9.38 25.02 7.74
C VAL A 112 10.76 24.81 8.40
N PRO A 113 11.06 25.48 9.53
CA PRO A 113 12.25 25.18 10.31
C PRO A 113 12.31 23.70 10.68
N ALA A 114 13.49 23.10 10.65
CA ALA A 114 13.68 21.71 11.00
C ALA A 114 13.25 21.45 12.45
N PHE A 115 12.58 20.32 12.69
CA PHE A 115 12.02 19.96 14.00
C PHE A 115 12.19 18.46 14.28
N LYS A 116 12.05 18.06 15.55
CA LYS A 116 12.08 16.65 15.94
C LYS A 116 10.69 16.07 16.11
N LEU A 117 10.56 14.80 15.79
CA LEU A 117 9.40 13.98 16.07
C LEU A 117 9.80 12.92 17.10
N GLN A 118 8.82 12.50 17.91
CA GLN A 118 8.88 11.24 18.64
C GLN A 118 7.78 10.34 18.10
N GLU A 119 8.14 9.13 17.67
CA GLU A 119 7.21 8.07 17.29
C GLU A 119 7.09 7.05 18.42
N THR A 120 5.87 6.71 18.80
CA THR A 120 5.57 5.57 19.67
C THR A 120 4.75 4.54 18.92
N ARG A 121 4.92 3.27 19.26
CA ARG A 121 4.10 2.18 18.69
C ARG A 121 3.48 1.32 19.78
N SER A 122 2.26 0.85 19.56
CA SER A 122 1.54 -0.03 20.49
C SER A 122 0.69 -1.06 19.75
N ASP A 123 0.46 -2.21 20.37
CA ASP A 123 -0.52 -3.20 19.90
C ASP A 123 -1.92 -2.83 20.41
N GLN A 124 -2.93 -3.07 19.59
CA GLN A 124 -4.35 -2.83 19.82
C GLN A 124 -5.19 -3.91 19.13
N VAL A 125 -6.51 -3.83 19.30
CA VAL A 125 -7.49 -4.66 18.59
C VAL A 125 -8.39 -3.73 17.78
N TRP A 126 -8.57 -4.02 16.50
CA TRP A 126 -9.30 -3.15 15.56
C TRP A 126 -10.72 -2.88 16.02
N GLU A 127 -11.47 -3.92 16.38
CA GLU A 127 -12.89 -3.82 16.75
C GLU A 127 -13.10 -3.04 18.06
N ASP A 128 -12.10 -3.04 18.96
CA ASP A 128 -12.13 -2.22 20.18
C ASP A 128 -11.71 -0.77 19.89
N PHE A 129 -10.79 -0.58 18.96
CA PHE A 129 -10.18 0.73 18.68
C PHE A 129 -11.00 1.58 17.71
N ASN A 130 -11.70 0.97 16.75
CA ASN A 130 -12.37 1.66 15.63
C ASN A 130 -13.39 2.71 16.07
N ILE A 131 -13.98 2.58 17.26
CA ILE A 131 -14.91 3.57 17.82
C ILE A 131 -14.27 4.95 18.00
N ASN A 132 -12.96 5.00 18.27
CA ASN A 132 -12.20 6.26 18.38
C ASN A 132 -12.03 6.97 17.03
N LEU A 133 -12.27 6.26 15.93
CA LEU A 133 -12.07 6.73 14.56
C LEU A 133 -13.38 7.23 13.92
N THR A 134 -14.52 7.07 14.61
CA THR A 134 -15.80 7.69 14.20
C THR A 134 -15.70 9.21 14.19
N ALA A 135 -16.50 9.88 13.35
CA ALA A 135 -16.50 11.32 13.17
C ALA A 135 -16.58 12.08 14.52
N THR A 136 -17.47 11.65 15.41
CA THR A 136 -17.68 12.24 16.74
C THR A 136 -16.47 12.06 17.66
N ASN A 137 -15.85 10.89 17.66
CA ASN A 137 -14.76 10.58 18.60
C ASN A 137 -13.39 10.97 18.06
N PHE A 138 -13.20 11.04 16.74
CA PHE A 138 -11.92 11.33 16.12
C PHE A 138 -11.39 12.69 16.54
N ALA A 139 -12.26 13.71 16.57
CA ALA A 139 -11.89 15.06 17.03
C ALA A 139 -11.35 15.06 18.47
N ASN A 140 -11.96 14.27 19.36
CA ASN A 140 -11.51 14.12 20.75
C ASN A 140 -10.21 13.31 20.84
N PHE A 141 -10.08 12.25 20.03
CA PHE A 141 -8.88 11.41 19.98
C PHE A 141 -7.65 12.22 19.56
N VAL A 142 -7.80 13.12 18.58
CA VAL A 142 -6.71 13.97 18.09
C VAL A 142 -6.63 15.33 18.76
N ALA A 143 -7.32 15.53 19.90
CA ALA A 143 -7.36 16.82 20.59
C ALA A 143 -6.01 17.25 21.19
N ASN A 144 -5.06 16.33 21.34
CA ASN A 144 -3.70 16.67 21.75
C ASN A 144 -3.01 17.50 20.65
N PRO A 145 -2.68 18.78 20.89
CA PRO A 145 -2.11 19.66 19.86
C PRO A 145 -0.69 19.26 19.44
N SER A 146 -0.02 18.41 20.23
CA SER A 146 1.30 17.87 19.86
C SER A 146 1.18 16.62 18.98
N LEU A 147 0.02 15.96 18.91
CA LEU A 147 -0.19 14.76 18.09
C LEU A 147 -0.38 15.17 16.64
N HIS A 148 0.65 14.98 15.84
CA HIS A 148 0.60 15.34 14.42
C HIS A 148 0.26 14.15 13.53
N PHE A 149 0.54 12.91 13.95
CA PHE A 149 0.42 11.74 13.09
C PHE A 149 -0.25 10.58 13.82
N LEU A 150 -1.15 9.89 13.12
CA LEU A 150 -1.70 8.60 13.51
C LEU A 150 -1.64 7.67 12.30
N GLN A 151 -1.07 6.49 12.50
CA GLN A 151 -1.20 5.37 11.59
C GLN A 151 -1.78 4.15 12.30
N VAL A 152 -2.77 3.50 11.70
CA VAL A 152 -3.37 2.25 12.18
C VAL A 152 -3.06 1.18 11.16
N LEU A 153 -2.21 0.21 11.53
CA LEU A 153 -1.91 -0.96 10.69
C LEU A 153 -2.77 -2.12 11.16
N ILE A 154 -3.67 -2.59 10.30
CA ILE A 154 -4.63 -3.63 10.62
C ILE A 154 -4.18 -4.93 9.95
N LEU A 155 -4.10 -6.00 10.74
CA LEU A 155 -3.84 -7.34 10.23
C LEU A 155 -5.11 -7.92 9.61
N PRO A 156 -5.02 -8.55 8.43
CA PRO A 156 -6.20 -9.07 7.73
C PRO A 156 -6.75 -10.37 8.33
N PHE A 157 -6.04 -10.99 9.27
CA PHE A 157 -6.40 -12.30 9.79
C PHE A 157 -7.02 -12.19 11.18
N ALA A 158 -8.30 -12.56 11.27
CA ALA A 158 -9.01 -12.62 12.54
C ALA A 158 -8.46 -13.72 13.47
N ASN A 159 -8.56 -13.49 14.78
CA ASN A 159 -8.36 -14.52 15.80
C ASN A 159 -9.61 -15.41 15.96
N GLY A 160 -9.59 -16.36 16.90
CA GLY A 160 -10.72 -17.27 17.15
C GLY A 160 -12.03 -16.59 17.61
N GLN A 161 -11.99 -15.30 17.95
CA GLN A 161 -13.14 -14.48 18.35
C GLN A 161 -13.60 -13.54 17.23
N ASN A 162 -13.08 -13.71 16.01
CA ASN A 162 -13.30 -12.81 14.88
C ASN A 162 -12.79 -11.36 15.12
N MET A 163 -11.74 -11.21 15.92
CA MET A 163 -11.12 -9.93 16.21
C MET A 163 -9.77 -9.80 15.48
N HIS A 164 -9.44 -8.60 15.02
CA HIS A 164 -8.22 -8.33 14.26
C HIS A 164 -7.22 -7.55 15.10
N GLY A 165 -6.00 -8.06 15.20
CA GLY A 165 -4.90 -7.30 15.79
C GLY A 165 -4.59 -6.08 14.93
N CYS A 166 -4.35 -4.94 15.56
CA CYS A 166 -3.83 -3.77 14.88
C CYS A 166 -2.67 -3.14 15.66
N LYS A 167 -1.81 -2.41 14.96
CA LYS A 167 -0.70 -1.66 15.55
C LYS A 167 -0.94 -0.19 15.32
N LEU A 168 -0.79 0.61 16.38
CA LEU A 168 -0.81 2.06 16.27
C LEU A 168 0.60 2.60 16.19
N ALA A 169 0.80 3.58 15.33
CA ALA A 169 1.94 4.48 15.39
C ALA A 169 1.46 5.91 15.55
N GLN A 170 1.95 6.59 16.58
CA GLN A 170 1.64 7.98 16.84
C GLN A 170 2.92 8.78 16.77
N ARG A 171 2.88 9.97 16.14
CA ARG A 171 4.02 10.89 16.17
C ARG A 171 3.61 12.21 16.77
N ILE A 172 4.39 12.63 17.76
CA ILE A 172 4.26 13.94 18.37
C ILE A 172 5.39 14.86 17.91
N LYS A 173 5.06 16.14 17.69
CA LYS A 173 6.07 17.18 17.46
C LYS A 173 6.65 17.63 18.79
N LEU A 174 7.97 17.54 18.92
CA LEU A 174 8.66 17.95 20.13
C LEU A 174 8.92 19.46 20.12
N LYS A 175 8.67 20.12 21.25
CA LYS A 175 8.98 21.55 21.45
C LYS A 175 10.50 21.75 21.61
N ASP A 176 11.14 20.85 22.34
CA ASP A 176 12.59 20.85 22.55
C ASP A 176 13.31 20.03 21.47
N CYS A 177 14.63 20.16 21.39
CA CYS A 177 15.48 19.35 20.53
C CYS A 177 16.31 18.35 21.36
N PRO A 178 15.69 17.34 22.00
CA PRO A 178 16.43 16.35 22.79
C PRO A 178 17.39 15.55 21.91
N ALA A 179 18.35 14.83 22.52
CA ALA A 179 19.24 13.94 21.78
C ALA A 179 18.44 12.90 20.96
N ASP A 180 19.03 12.45 19.84
CA ASP A 180 18.41 11.37 19.06
C ASP A 180 18.36 10.10 19.90
N GLN A 181 17.17 9.48 19.96
CA GLN A 181 16.97 8.16 20.53
C GLN A 181 16.57 7.22 19.40
N VAL A 182 17.49 6.34 19.03
CA VAL A 182 17.25 5.30 18.03
C VAL A 182 17.06 3.98 18.77
N VAL A 183 15.99 3.27 18.42
CA VAL A 183 15.80 1.90 18.88
C VAL A 183 16.51 0.99 17.91
N ASP A 184 17.57 0.32 18.36
CA ASP A 184 18.18 -0.75 17.59
C ASP A 184 17.23 -1.96 17.58
N GLY A 185 16.98 -2.51 16.39
CA GLY A 185 16.26 -3.78 16.26
C GLY A 185 17.11 -4.89 16.85
N THR A 186 16.65 -5.53 17.93
CA THR A 186 17.46 -6.49 18.68
C THR A 186 17.23 -7.95 18.28
N GLY A 187 16.51 -8.19 17.19
CA GLY A 187 16.24 -9.51 16.63
C GLY A 187 17.04 -9.81 15.36
N PHE A 188 17.11 -11.10 15.00
CA PHE A 188 17.56 -11.49 13.66
C PHE A 188 16.61 -10.87 12.63
N ASP A 189 17.11 -9.93 11.85
CA ASP A 189 16.42 -9.27 10.75
C ASP A 189 16.19 -10.27 9.61
N PHE A 190 15.23 -11.19 9.81
CA PHE A 190 14.87 -12.22 8.83
C PHE A 190 14.38 -11.59 7.53
N ALA A 191 13.57 -10.53 7.64
CA ALA A 191 13.06 -9.79 6.49
C ALA A 191 14.22 -9.19 5.67
N GLY A 192 15.12 -8.44 6.29
CA GLY A 192 16.28 -7.89 5.59
C GLY A 192 17.30 -8.94 5.18
N PHE A 193 17.43 -10.07 5.89
CA PHE A 193 18.24 -11.21 5.42
C PHE A 193 17.71 -11.75 4.11
N ILE A 194 16.39 -12.00 4.03
CA ILE A 194 15.70 -12.45 2.82
C ILE A 194 15.80 -11.38 1.72
N CYS A 195 15.65 -10.10 2.05
CA CYS A 195 15.81 -8.97 1.11
C CYS A 195 17.20 -8.87 0.48
N ARG A 196 18.24 -9.25 1.24
CA ARG A 196 19.63 -9.23 0.76
C ARG A 196 19.96 -10.40 -0.17
N GLN A 197 19.11 -11.44 -0.23
CA GLN A 197 19.33 -12.57 -1.12
C GLN A 197 18.81 -12.25 -2.53
N GLN A 198 19.73 -12.00 -3.47
CA GLN A 198 19.40 -11.79 -4.89
C GLN A 198 19.11 -13.11 -5.64
N ASP A 199 19.54 -14.24 -5.08
CA ASP A 199 19.30 -15.58 -5.63
C ASP A 199 18.68 -16.49 -4.56
N VAL A 200 17.38 -16.72 -4.67
CA VAL A 200 16.61 -17.56 -3.74
C VAL A 200 16.89 -19.06 -3.92
N ARG A 201 17.72 -19.47 -4.90
CA ARG A 201 18.18 -20.86 -5.05
C ARG A 201 18.98 -21.34 -3.84
N ILE A 202 19.47 -20.43 -2.99
CA ILE A 202 20.07 -20.76 -1.70
C ILE A 202 19.13 -21.59 -0.80
N PHE A 203 17.81 -21.52 -1.00
CA PHE A 203 16.84 -22.32 -0.26
C PHE A 203 16.60 -23.72 -0.87
N ILE A 204 17.03 -23.99 -2.11
CA ILE A 204 16.82 -25.30 -2.77
C ILE A 204 17.39 -26.47 -1.95
N PRO A 205 18.61 -26.42 -1.39
CA PRO A 205 19.13 -27.51 -0.56
C PRO A 205 18.26 -27.82 0.66
N LEU A 206 17.72 -26.78 1.32
CA LEU A 206 16.82 -26.95 2.46
C LEU A 206 15.48 -27.56 2.04
N LEU A 207 14.92 -27.12 0.92
CA LEU A 207 13.69 -27.66 0.36
C LEU A 207 13.86 -29.11 -0.11
N LEU A 208 15.00 -29.45 -0.71
CA LEU A 208 15.35 -30.83 -1.08
C LEU A 208 15.50 -31.73 0.15
N ALA A 209 16.11 -31.22 1.23
CA ALA A 209 16.19 -31.96 2.48
C ALA A 209 14.80 -32.19 3.11
N ALA A 210 13.93 -31.19 3.09
CA ALA A 210 12.54 -31.34 3.52
C ALA A 210 11.77 -32.34 2.66
N LEU A 211 11.97 -32.32 1.33
CA LEU A 211 11.39 -33.28 0.39
C LEU A 211 11.86 -34.70 0.68
N ALA A 212 13.16 -34.91 0.90
CA ALA A 212 13.73 -36.21 1.26
C ALA A 212 13.16 -36.72 2.59
N GLY A 213 13.02 -35.84 3.59
CA GLY A 213 12.39 -36.16 4.87
C GLY A 213 10.93 -36.59 4.70
N LEU A 214 10.14 -35.86 3.91
CA LEU A 214 8.75 -36.21 3.62
C LEU A 214 8.62 -37.55 2.88
N ILE A 215 9.49 -37.82 1.91
CA ILE A 215 9.54 -39.11 1.21
C ILE A 215 9.85 -40.26 2.18
N ALA A 216 10.81 -40.06 3.09
CA ALA A 216 11.15 -41.05 4.10
C ALA A 216 9.97 -41.31 5.07
N VAL A 217 9.29 -40.26 5.53
CA VAL A 217 8.09 -40.39 6.36
C VAL A 217 6.98 -41.11 5.60
N ALA A 218 6.72 -40.76 4.34
CA ALA A 218 5.72 -41.44 3.51
C ALA A 218 6.03 -42.93 3.34
N ALA A 219 7.29 -43.30 3.14
CA ALA A 219 7.72 -44.69 3.07
C ALA A 219 7.50 -45.44 4.39
N LEU A 220 7.82 -44.81 5.53
CA LEU A 220 7.58 -45.40 6.86
C LEU A 220 6.08 -45.59 7.14
N VAL A 221 5.24 -44.62 6.82
CA VAL A 221 3.78 -44.72 7.01
C VAL A 221 3.19 -45.77 6.05
N ALA A 222 3.68 -45.88 4.81
CA ALA A 222 3.26 -46.92 3.87
C ALA A 222 3.64 -48.33 4.33
N LEU A 223 4.83 -48.51 4.91
CA LEU A 223 5.25 -49.77 5.54
C LEU A 223 4.33 -50.13 6.72
N ALA A 224 3.97 -49.16 7.57
CA ALA A 224 3.03 -49.37 8.67
C ALA A 224 1.60 -49.71 8.18
N ALA A 225 1.18 -49.16 7.04
CA ALA A 225 -0.12 -49.48 6.44
C ALA A 225 -0.17 -50.89 5.80
N ALA A 226 0.99 -51.47 5.45
CA ALA A 226 1.08 -52.80 4.85
C ALA A 226 0.82 -53.96 5.84
N GLU A 227 0.81 -53.70 7.15
CA GLU A 227 0.62 -54.73 8.18
C GLU A 227 -0.85 -55.05 8.54
N PHE A 228 -1.84 -54.51 7.83
CA PHE A 228 -3.26 -54.65 8.20
C PHE A 228 -3.96 -55.94 7.70
N ALA A 229 -3.22 -57.04 7.53
CA ALA A 229 -3.79 -58.35 7.22
C ALA A 229 -4.56 -59.00 8.39
N ALA A 230 -4.52 -58.41 9.60
CA ALA A 230 -5.10 -58.98 10.82
C ALA A 230 -6.55 -58.54 11.14
N ALA A 231 -7.09 -57.54 10.43
CA ALA A 231 -8.39 -56.94 10.76
C ALA A 231 -9.58 -57.93 10.61
N SER A 232 -9.49 -58.85 9.65
CA SER A 232 -10.51 -59.89 9.43
C SER A 232 -10.53 -60.95 10.55
N ALA A 233 -9.39 -61.21 11.20
CA ALA A 233 -9.30 -62.15 12.32
C ALA A 233 -9.88 -61.57 13.63
N LEU A 234 -9.75 -60.27 13.85
CA LEU A 234 -10.31 -59.57 15.02
C LEU A 234 -11.84 -59.53 15.02
N ALA A 235 -12.47 -59.43 13.85
CA ALA A 235 -13.92 -59.46 13.70
C ALA A 235 -14.55 -60.80 14.10
N ALA A 236 -13.77 -61.88 14.18
CA ALA A 236 -14.21 -63.21 14.61
C ALA A 236 -14.23 -63.38 16.14
N ILE A 237 -13.76 -62.40 16.93
CA ILE A 237 -13.78 -62.46 18.39
C ILE A 237 -15.20 -62.15 18.91
N PRO A 238 -15.84 -63.07 19.69
CA PRO A 238 -17.18 -62.85 20.22
C PRO A 238 -17.28 -61.60 21.11
N PHE A 239 -18.45 -60.92 21.06
CA PHE A 239 -18.85 -59.76 21.88
C PHE A 239 -18.07 -58.44 21.67
N VAL A 240 -16.76 -58.47 21.39
CA VAL A 240 -15.91 -57.26 21.28
C VAL A 240 -15.16 -57.11 19.95
N GLY A 241 -15.11 -58.17 19.12
CA GLY A 241 -14.31 -58.19 17.90
C GLY A 241 -14.71 -57.16 16.84
N TRP A 242 -15.99 -56.86 16.72
CA TRP A 242 -16.52 -55.85 15.78
C TRP A 242 -16.07 -54.43 16.14
N ALA A 243 -16.00 -54.08 17.42
CA ALA A 243 -15.55 -52.77 17.88
C ALA A 243 -14.03 -52.59 17.70
N LEU A 244 -13.26 -53.65 17.96
CA LEU A 244 -11.81 -53.66 17.72
C LEU A 244 -11.48 -53.59 16.22
N ALA A 245 -12.22 -54.33 15.38
CA ALA A 245 -12.08 -54.25 13.93
C ALA A 245 -12.45 -52.86 13.41
N ALA A 246 -13.54 -52.24 13.89
CA ALA A 246 -13.94 -50.89 13.51
C ALA A 246 -12.89 -49.82 13.89
N ALA A 247 -12.33 -49.89 15.09
CA ALA A 247 -11.24 -49.00 15.52
C ALA A 247 -9.98 -49.19 14.65
N LEU A 248 -9.66 -50.43 14.29
CA LEU A 248 -8.53 -50.76 13.42
C LEU A 248 -8.75 -50.26 11.99
N TYR A 249 -9.96 -50.40 11.43
CA TYR A 249 -10.32 -49.83 10.12
C TYR A 249 -10.30 -48.29 10.13
N ALA A 250 -10.73 -47.65 11.22
CA ALA A 250 -10.65 -46.19 11.37
C ALA A 250 -9.18 -45.71 11.41
N ALA A 251 -8.31 -46.41 12.14
CA ALA A 251 -6.87 -46.13 12.15
C ALA A 251 -6.21 -46.37 10.78
N TRP A 252 -6.65 -47.39 10.05
CA TRP A 252 -6.19 -47.67 8.69
C TRP A 252 -6.66 -46.59 7.69
N ALA A 253 -7.92 -46.17 7.76
CA ALA A 253 -8.43 -45.07 6.95
C ALA A 253 -7.69 -43.75 7.24
N ALA A 254 -7.36 -43.48 8.51
CA ALA A 254 -6.55 -42.33 8.91
C ALA A 254 -5.11 -42.40 8.35
N THR A 255 -4.48 -43.58 8.37
CA THR A 255 -3.13 -43.76 7.80
C THR A 255 -3.11 -43.65 6.28
N LEU A 256 -4.10 -44.20 5.57
CA LEU A 256 -4.26 -43.97 4.13
C LEU A 256 -4.47 -42.50 3.78
N THR A 257 -5.28 -41.79 4.56
CA THR A 257 -5.49 -40.34 4.41
C THR A 257 -4.18 -39.57 4.62
N ALA A 258 -3.37 -39.98 5.61
CA ALA A 258 -2.05 -39.40 5.84
C ALA A 258 -1.06 -39.68 4.69
N ILE A 259 -1.06 -40.89 4.12
CA ILE A 259 -0.24 -41.24 2.94
C ILE A 259 -0.65 -40.39 1.74
N ALA A 260 -1.96 -40.24 1.48
CA ALA A 260 -2.46 -39.40 0.40
C ALA A 260 -2.03 -37.93 0.59
N ALA A 261 -2.16 -37.40 1.81
CA ALA A 261 -1.72 -36.05 2.14
C ALA A 261 -0.20 -35.85 1.96
N LEU A 262 0.61 -36.84 2.37
CA LEU A 262 2.06 -36.83 2.17
C LEU A 262 2.44 -36.87 0.69
N GLY A 263 1.81 -37.74 -0.10
CA GLY A 263 2.06 -37.85 -1.55
C GLY A 263 1.74 -36.55 -2.29
N VAL A 264 0.62 -35.92 -1.94
CA VAL A 264 0.24 -34.59 -2.44
C VAL A 264 1.27 -33.53 -2.05
N THR A 265 1.73 -33.52 -0.78
CA THR A 265 2.77 -32.59 -0.29
C THR A 265 4.10 -32.78 -1.00
N ILE A 266 4.51 -34.02 -1.26
CA ILE A 266 5.74 -34.38 -1.98
C ILE A 266 5.68 -33.89 -3.43
N ALA A 267 4.59 -34.16 -4.17
CA ALA A 267 4.42 -33.72 -5.56
C ALA A 267 4.44 -32.19 -5.67
N ALA A 268 3.82 -31.53 -4.70
CA ALA A 268 3.74 -30.09 -4.62
C ALA A 268 5.09 -29.44 -4.28
N LEU A 269 5.84 -29.98 -3.31
CA LEU A 269 7.16 -29.47 -2.93
C LEU A 269 8.16 -29.70 -4.06
N THR A 270 8.03 -30.82 -4.79
CA THR A 270 8.77 -31.08 -6.04
C THR A 270 8.47 -30.01 -7.09
N THR A 271 7.21 -29.59 -7.23
CA THR A 271 6.79 -28.53 -8.15
C THR A 271 7.38 -27.17 -7.75
N LEU A 272 7.37 -26.82 -6.45
CA LEU A 272 7.98 -25.60 -5.93
C LEU A 272 9.49 -25.58 -6.17
N ILE A 273 10.19 -26.68 -5.88
CA ILE A 273 11.63 -26.82 -6.14
C ILE A 273 11.91 -26.69 -7.64
N GLY A 274 11.11 -27.33 -8.48
CA GLY A 274 11.20 -27.23 -9.93
C GLY A 274 11.06 -25.77 -10.40
N TYR A 275 10.03 -25.06 -9.94
CA TYR A 275 9.83 -23.64 -10.21
C TYR A 275 11.03 -22.79 -9.79
N LEU A 276 11.57 -22.98 -8.58
CA LEU A 276 12.75 -22.25 -8.08
C LEU A 276 14.04 -22.59 -8.83
N THR A 277 14.14 -23.81 -9.37
CA THR A 277 15.30 -24.25 -10.15
C THR A 277 15.32 -23.61 -11.54
N VAL A 278 14.15 -23.47 -12.18
CA VAL A 278 14.03 -22.95 -13.56
C VAL A 278 13.79 -21.43 -13.62
N SER A 279 13.27 -20.84 -12.55
CA SER A 279 13.15 -19.39 -12.45
C SER A 279 14.53 -18.75 -12.37
N GLY A 280 14.69 -17.58 -13.00
CA GLY A 280 15.90 -16.78 -12.94
C GLY A 280 16.09 -16.14 -11.56
N SER A 281 16.56 -14.89 -11.51
CA SER A 281 16.53 -14.10 -10.26
C SER A 281 15.07 -13.85 -9.85
N VAL A 282 14.62 -14.48 -8.76
CA VAL A 282 13.28 -14.30 -8.19
C VAL A 282 13.37 -13.33 -7.02
N THR A 283 12.44 -12.38 -6.90
CA THR A 283 12.43 -11.49 -5.72
C THR A 283 11.97 -12.23 -4.47
N SER A 284 12.34 -11.75 -3.28
CA SER A 284 11.87 -12.32 -2.01
C SER A 284 10.34 -12.35 -1.89
N GLY A 285 9.65 -11.30 -2.35
CA GLY A 285 8.19 -11.26 -2.40
C GLY A 285 7.59 -12.37 -3.28
N GLU A 286 8.21 -12.67 -4.42
CA GLU A 286 7.77 -13.74 -5.32
C GLU A 286 8.01 -15.13 -4.72
N LEU A 287 9.09 -15.32 -3.95
CA LEU A 287 9.31 -16.55 -3.18
C LEU A 287 8.23 -16.74 -2.11
N ILE A 288 7.94 -15.69 -1.34
CA ILE A 288 6.87 -15.72 -0.32
C ILE A 288 5.53 -16.07 -0.96
N ALA A 289 5.22 -15.46 -2.11
CA ALA A 289 4.00 -15.75 -2.85
C ALA A 289 3.94 -17.20 -3.35
N ALA A 290 5.03 -17.75 -3.86
CA ALA A 290 5.09 -19.15 -4.30
C ALA A 290 4.86 -20.12 -3.13
N ILE A 291 5.50 -19.89 -1.99
CA ILE A 291 5.33 -20.70 -0.77
C ILE A 291 3.90 -20.57 -0.24
N ALA A 292 3.33 -19.36 -0.22
CA ALA A 292 1.98 -19.15 0.27
C ALA A 292 0.93 -19.78 -0.65
N ASN A 293 1.04 -19.60 -1.96
CA ASN A 293 0.15 -20.25 -2.94
C ASN A 293 0.20 -21.77 -2.78
N PHE A 294 1.40 -22.34 -2.59
CA PHE A 294 1.58 -23.75 -2.25
C PHE A 294 0.85 -24.10 -0.94
N ALA A 295 1.12 -23.38 0.15
CA ALA A 295 0.58 -23.71 1.45
C ALA A 295 -0.96 -23.70 1.45
N PHE A 296 -1.57 -22.73 0.77
CA PHE A 296 -3.03 -22.64 0.66
C PHE A 296 -3.62 -23.76 -0.20
N ALA A 297 -3.01 -24.08 -1.34
CA ALA A 297 -3.49 -25.16 -2.22
C ALA A 297 -3.46 -26.55 -1.56
N PHE A 298 -2.59 -26.74 -0.56
CA PHE A 298 -2.37 -28.03 0.11
C PHE A 298 -2.84 -28.05 1.58
N GLY A 299 -3.69 -27.10 1.99
CA GLY A 299 -4.32 -27.12 3.31
C GLY A 299 -3.42 -26.71 4.48
N LEU A 300 -2.26 -26.11 4.20
CA LEU A 300 -1.29 -25.58 5.19
C LEU A 300 -1.50 -24.08 5.45
N LYS A 301 -2.68 -23.53 5.16
CA LYS A 301 -2.97 -22.09 5.27
C LYS A 301 -2.81 -21.53 6.68
N ASP A 302 -3.12 -22.29 7.72
CA ASP A 302 -2.97 -21.83 9.11
C ASP A 302 -1.49 -21.68 9.51
N LEU A 303 -0.63 -22.57 9.01
CA LEU A 303 0.83 -22.44 9.18
C LEU A 303 1.35 -21.20 8.44
N MET A 304 0.86 -20.97 7.22
CA MET A 304 1.23 -19.79 6.44
C MET A 304 0.75 -18.50 7.11
N LYS A 305 -0.46 -18.48 7.65
CA LYS A 305 -0.99 -17.37 8.46
C LYS A 305 -0.07 -17.08 9.65
N ALA A 306 0.34 -18.09 10.41
CA ALA A 306 1.26 -17.91 11.54
C ALA A 306 2.60 -17.30 11.09
N ALA A 307 3.15 -17.76 9.97
CA ALA A 307 4.39 -17.22 9.40
C ALA A 307 4.23 -15.76 8.93
N LEU A 308 3.12 -15.40 8.26
CA LEU A 308 2.85 -14.02 7.85
C LEU A 308 2.69 -13.08 9.04
N LEU A 309 2.01 -13.53 10.11
CA LEU A 309 1.87 -12.76 11.35
C LEU A 309 3.24 -12.51 12.01
N MET A 310 4.09 -13.54 12.10
CA MET A 310 5.45 -13.39 12.61
C MET A 310 6.29 -12.41 11.76
N LEU A 311 6.17 -12.47 10.44
CA LEU A 311 6.87 -11.53 9.55
C LEU A 311 6.42 -10.09 9.80
N PHE A 312 5.12 -9.87 9.96
CA PHE A 312 4.57 -8.55 10.28
C PHE A 312 5.05 -8.02 11.63
N ASP A 313 5.01 -8.84 12.69
CA ASP A 313 5.48 -8.43 14.02
C ASP A 313 6.97 -8.08 14.04
N ASN A 314 7.79 -8.78 13.26
CA ASN A 314 9.20 -8.47 13.10
C ASN A 314 9.44 -7.20 12.26
N ALA A 315 8.63 -6.98 11.22
CA ALA A 315 8.75 -5.81 10.35
C ALA A 315 8.25 -4.52 11.04
N TYR A 316 7.27 -4.64 11.93
CA TYR A 316 6.66 -3.50 12.63
C TYR A 316 6.59 -3.73 14.15
N PRO A 317 7.75 -3.73 14.84
CA PRO A 317 7.80 -3.98 16.27
C PRO A 317 7.13 -2.87 17.08
N THR A 318 6.44 -3.26 18.14
CA THR A 318 5.83 -2.39 19.16
C THR A 318 6.63 -2.37 20.47
N LYS A 319 7.66 -3.22 20.55
CA LYS A 319 8.59 -3.31 21.67
C LYS A 319 10.02 -3.50 21.17
N SER A 320 10.99 -3.08 21.96
CA SER A 320 12.41 -3.43 21.79
C SER A 320 13.03 -3.74 23.15
N ASN A 321 13.72 -4.88 23.26
CA ASN A 321 14.26 -5.40 24.53
C ASN A 321 13.23 -5.42 25.68
N GLY A 322 11.98 -5.78 25.37
CA GLY A 322 10.88 -5.81 26.32
C GLY A 322 10.31 -4.44 26.71
N GLN A 323 10.93 -3.34 26.28
CA GLN A 323 10.43 -1.98 26.50
C GLN A 323 9.52 -1.52 25.36
N PRO A 324 8.54 -0.63 25.61
CA PRO A 324 7.72 -0.04 24.55
C PRO A 324 8.56 0.62 23.47
N TRP A 325 8.17 0.46 22.21
CA TRP A 325 8.86 1.08 21.09
C TRP A 325 8.69 2.60 21.12
N THR A 326 9.81 3.32 21.15
CA THR A 326 9.84 4.79 21.06
C THR A 326 11.09 5.26 20.33
N GLN A 327 10.93 6.12 19.33
CA GLN A 327 12.04 6.66 18.55
C GLN A 327 11.94 8.18 18.47
N THR A 328 13.04 8.89 18.73
CA THR A 328 13.10 10.35 18.66
C THR A 328 14.22 10.80 17.74
N ARG A 329 13.91 11.52 16.66
CA ARG A 329 14.88 12.01 15.68
C ARG A 329 14.39 13.28 14.97
N ILE A 330 15.26 13.86 14.15
CA ILE A 330 14.84 14.88 13.19
C ILE A 330 13.72 14.34 12.27
N SER A 331 12.71 15.17 12.02
CA SER A 331 11.41 14.75 11.47
C SER A 331 11.51 13.90 10.21
N TRP A 332 12.36 14.28 9.25
CA TRP A 332 12.52 13.54 7.99
C TRP A 332 13.06 12.12 8.18
N LYS A 333 13.88 11.85 9.21
CA LYS A 333 14.41 10.52 9.52
C LYS A 333 13.42 9.58 10.22
N ILE A 334 12.30 10.11 10.70
CA ILE A 334 11.17 9.32 11.23
C ILE A 334 10.12 9.11 10.13
N MET A 335 9.91 10.12 9.29
CA MET A 335 8.92 10.04 8.22
C MET A 335 9.37 9.15 7.05
N ASP A 336 10.66 9.20 6.68
CA ASP A 336 11.23 8.36 5.63
C ASP A 336 11.63 7.00 6.21
N THR A 337 10.77 6.01 5.97
CA THR A 337 10.97 4.64 6.44
C THR A 337 11.59 3.74 5.38
N TYR A 338 11.89 4.29 4.19
CA TYR A 338 12.37 3.50 3.06
C TYR A 338 13.87 3.21 3.13
N GLY A 339 14.21 1.94 3.05
CA GLY A 339 15.57 1.42 3.03
C GLY A 339 16.20 1.45 1.62
N TYR A 340 16.63 2.64 1.15
CA TYR A 340 17.23 2.83 -0.19
C TYR A 340 18.39 1.92 -0.56
N LYS A 341 19.07 1.32 0.43
CA LYS A 341 20.21 0.44 0.17
C LYS A 341 19.78 -0.95 -0.33
N TYR A 342 18.56 -1.40 0.00
CA TYR A 342 18.15 -2.79 -0.21
C TYR A 342 16.68 -2.99 -0.63
N GLU A 343 15.81 -2.00 -0.46
CA GLU A 343 14.36 -2.18 -0.68
C GLU A 343 13.94 -2.23 -2.16
N ASP A 344 14.72 -1.63 -3.06
CA ASP A 344 14.52 -1.76 -4.53
C ASP A 344 14.54 -3.23 -5.00
N LEU A 345 15.21 -4.10 -4.22
CA LEU A 345 15.35 -5.53 -4.50
C LEU A 345 14.27 -6.38 -3.80
N CYS A 346 13.59 -5.84 -2.79
CA CYS A 346 12.87 -6.68 -1.83
C CYS A 346 11.34 -6.67 -1.96
N GLN A 347 10.71 -5.50 -2.14
CA GLN A 347 9.25 -5.41 -2.08
C GLN A 347 8.68 -4.76 -3.32
N LYS A 348 8.32 -5.60 -4.30
CA LYS A 348 7.40 -5.19 -5.37
C LYS A 348 5.99 -5.59 -4.94
N VAL A 349 5.22 -4.60 -4.51
CA VAL A 349 3.83 -4.76 -4.14
C VAL A 349 2.92 -4.24 -5.26
N ASP A 350 1.72 -4.81 -5.31
CA ASP A 350 0.58 -4.20 -5.98
C ASP A 350 -0.17 -3.41 -4.90
N SER A 351 0.01 -2.09 -4.88
CA SER A 351 -0.60 -1.22 -3.88
C SER A 351 -1.77 -0.45 -4.47
N MET A 352 -2.83 -0.31 -3.67
CA MET A 352 -3.92 0.62 -3.87
C MET A 352 -4.09 1.46 -2.61
N GLU A 353 -4.52 2.70 -2.77
CA GLU A 353 -4.81 3.59 -1.67
C GLU A 353 -6.06 4.38 -2.02
N ILE A 354 -6.92 4.50 -1.02
CA ILE A 354 -8.24 5.10 -1.16
C ILE A 354 -8.45 6.10 -0.04
N ALA A 355 -8.86 7.30 -0.41
CA ALA A 355 -9.17 8.40 0.48
C ALA A 355 -10.68 8.48 0.75
N PHE A 356 -11.04 8.71 2.01
CA PHE A 356 -12.42 8.81 2.48
C PHE A 356 -12.62 10.01 3.40
N ASP A 357 -13.86 10.51 3.46
CA ASP A 357 -14.26 11.52 4.43
C ASP A 357 -14.36 10.92 5.83
N VAL A 358 -13.64 11.49 6.79
CA VAL A 358 -13.77 11.10 8.20
C VAL A 358 -15.18 11.40 8.71
N ALA A 359 -15.85 12.45 8.21
CA ALA A 359 -17.20 12.81 8.62
C ALA A 359 -18.27 11.78 8.23
N ALA A 360 -18.00 10.95 7.21
CA ALA A 360 -18.92 9.90 6.78
C ALA A 360 -18.98 8.70 7.74
N ALA A 361 -17.98 8.53 8.62
CA ALA A 361 -17.98 7.48 9.64
C ALA A 361 -18.75 7.92 10.90
N THR A 362 -20.06 8.13 10.79
CA THR A 362 -20.89 8.60 11.93
C THR A 362 -20.98 7.58 13.07
N ASP A 363 -20.81 6.29 12.74
CA ASP A 363 -20.62 5.19 13.68
C ASP A 363 -19.66 4.14 13.06
N VAL A 364 -19.39 3.05 13.79
CA VAL A 364 -18.43 2.01 13.39
C VAL A 364 -18.89 1.17 12.17
N LYS A 365 -20.13 1.31 11.71
CA LYS A 365 -20.70 0.59 10.57
C LYS A 365 -20.94 1.51 9.37
N GLN A 366 -20.36 2.72 9.36
CA GLN A 366 -20.52 3.69 8.29
C GLN A 366 -19.18 4.23 7.79
N GLY A 367 -19.21 4.81 6.59
CA GLY A 367 -18.05 5.43 5.93
C GLY A 367 -16.87 4.47 5.78
N TYR A 368 -15.66 5.00 5.99
CA TYR A 368 -14.43 4.24 5.80
C TYR A 368 -14.24 3.09 6.80
N ILE A 369 -14.90 3.12 7.96
CA ILE A 369 -14.83 2.02 8.94
C ILE A 369 -15.60 0.81 8.40
N ALA A 370 -16.79 1.03 7.83
CA ALA A 370 -17.55 -0.02 7.14
C ALA A 370 -16.76 -0.61 5.96
N PHE A 371 -16.07 0.24 5.20
CA PHE A 371 -15.18 -0.20 4.13
C PHE A 371 -14.06 -1.10 4.66
N VAL A 372 -13.40 -0.74 5.76
CA VAL A 372 -12.37 -1.61 6.37
C VAL A 372 -12.95 -2.98 6.73
N ASP A 373 -14.12 -3.03 7.35
CA ASP A 373 -14.78 -4.29 7.71
C ASP A 373 -15.13 -5.13 6.48
N GLU A 374 -15.53 -4.50 5.38
CA GLU A 374 -15.77 -5.19 4.10
C GLU A 374 -14.47 -5.75 3.50
N VAL A 375 -13.36 -5.01 3.58
CA VAL A 375 -12.04 -5.51 3.15
C VAL A 375 -11.59 -6.71 4.01
N LEU A 376 -11.79 -6.66 5.33
CA LEU A 376 -11.54 -7.79 6.23
C LEU A 376 -12.39 -9.02 5.86
N ALA A 377 -13.67 -8.81 5.51
CA ALA A 377 -14.54 -9.87 5.05
C ALA A 377 -14.07 -10.48 3.71
N ILE A 378 -13.54 -9.67 2.79
CA ILE A 378 -12.94 -10.15 1.52
C ILE A 378 -11.70 -11.01 1.81
N PHE A 379 -10.82 -10.58 2.72
CA PHE A 379 -9.69 -11.40 3.18
C PHE A 379 -10.16 -12.73 3.77
N GLY A 380 -11.17 -12.70 4.64
CA GLY A 380 -11.76 -13.88 5.26
C GLY A 380 -12.36 -14.87 4.25
N ASP A 381 -13.09 -14.38 3.24
CA ASP A 381 -13.65 -15.21 2.17
C ASP A 381 -12.56 -15.95 1.37
N LEU A 382 -11.53 -15.22 0.92
CA LEU A 382 -10.42 -15.84 0.18
C LEU A 382 -9.68 -16.87 1.05
N TYR A 383 -9.47 -16.56 2.33
CA TYR A 383 -8.88 -17.50 3.28
C TYR A 383 -9.71 -18.79 3.43
N ASN A 384 -11.03 -18.66 3.54
CA ASN A 384 -11.96 -19.79 3.67
C ASN A 384 -11.99 -20.65 2.40
N ARG A 385 -11.85 -20.02 1.24
CA ARG A 385 -11.77 -20.68 -0.08
C ARG A 385 -10.39 -21.25 -0.41
N ASN A 386 -9.42 -21.18 0.51
CA ASN A 386 -8.03 -21.61 0.31
C ASN A 386 -7.34 -20.87 -0.84
N ILE A 387 -7.65 -19.58 -1.02
CA ILE A 387 -7.02 -18.71 -2.00
C ILE A 387 -6.08 -17.78 -1.26
N ALA A 388 -4.78 -17.87 -1.57
CA ALA A 388 -3.77 -17.07 -0.90
C ALA A 388 -3.89 -15.60 -1.35
N VAL A 389 -3.91 -14.71 -0.36
CA VAL A 389 -3.67 -13.27 -0.48
C VAL A 389 -2.86 -12.82 0.73
N ALA A 390 -1.92 -11.90 0.55
CA ALA A 390 -1.15 -11.32 1.65
C ALA A 390 -0.98 -9.82 1.43
N GLY A 391 -1.53 -9.07 2.38
CA GLY A 391 -1.39 -7.63 2.48
C GLY A 391 -1.75 -7.18 3.89
N LEU A 392 -1.74 -5.87 4.08
CA LEU A 392 -2.19 -5.23 5.31
C LEU A 392 -3.02 -4.01 4.93
N MET A 393 -3.71 -3.42 5.90
CA MET A 393 -4.32 -2.10 5.72
C MET A 393 -3.61 -1.10 6.60
N SER A 394 -3.31 0.07 6.05
CA SER A 394 -2.69 1.17 6.78
C SER A 394 -3.54 2.42 6.64
N LEU A 395 -4.15 2.86 7.75
CA LEU A 395 -4.93 4.09 7.80
C LEU A 395 -4.01 5.24 8.19
N ARG A 396 -4.06 6.36 7.46
CA ARG A 396 -3.36 7.62 7.76
C ARG A 396 -4.29 8.81 7.52
N TYR A 397 -4.00 9.98 8.07
CA TYR A 397 -4.93 11.12 8.02
C TYR A 397 -4.25 12.40 7.54
N THR A 398 -4.97 13.22 6.78
CA THR A 398 -4.53 14.56 6.36
C THR A 398 -5.66 15.57 6.39
N SER A 399 -5.31 16.86 6.35
CA SER A 399 -6.25 17.94 6.02
C SER A 399 -6.56 17.99 4.52
N LYS A 400 -7.58 18.79 4.18
CA LYS A 400 -8.03 19.04 2.81
C LYS A 400 -6.94 19.68 1.93
N THR A 401 -6.78 19.19 0.70
CA THR A 401 -5.98 19.80 -0.37
C THR A 401 -6.75 20.87 -1.13
N THR A 402 -6.03 21.83 -1.68
CA THR A 402 -6.53 22.85 -2.62
C THR A 402 -6.56 22.37 -4.07
N ALA A 403 -5.85 21.28 -4.41
CA ALA A 403 -5.85 20.73 -5.75
C ALA A 403 -7.23 20.18 -6.15
N LEU A 404 -7.71 20.52 -7.35
CA LEU A 404 -9.09 20.23 -7.77
C LEU A 404 -9.40 18.73 -7.82
N ILE A 405 -8.45 17.94 -8.31
CA ILE A 405 -8.58 16.47 -8.39
C ILE A 405 -7.75 15.75 -7.33
N GLY A 406 -7.26 16.44 -6.29
CA GLY A 406 -6.52 15.78 -5.21
C GLY A 406 -7.42 14.85 -4.39
N MET A 407 -6.92 13.67 -4.02
CA MET A 407 -7.74 12.70 -3.27
C MET A 407 -8.02 13.13 -1.82
N SER A 408 -7.16 13.97 -1.23
CA SER A 408 -7.40 14.58 0.09
C SER A 408 -8.43 15.71 0.04
N LYS A 409 -9.60 15.49 -0.59
CA LYS A 409 -10.57 16.56 -0.85
C LYS A 409 -11.50 16.89 0.33
N PHE A 410 -11.48 16.06 1.37
CA PHE A 410 -12.37 16.21 2.54
C PHE A 410 -11.72 17.05 3.64
N PRO A 411 -12.50 17.77 4.48
CA PRO A 411 -11.96 18.57 5.59
C PRO A 411 -10.96 17.81 6.46
N LYS A 412 -11.29 16.54 6.75
CA LYS A 412 -10.37 15.53 7.27
C LYS A 412 -10.50 14.28 6.42
N THR A 413 -9.39 13.87 5.84
CA THR A 413 -9.33 12.70 4.94
C THR A 413 -8.64 11.55 5.66
N CYS A 414 -9.26 10.38 5.64
CA CYS A 414 -8.62 9.10 5.97
C CYS A 414 -8.12 8.44 4.68
N HIS A 415 -6.85 8.06 4.65
CA HIS A 415 -6.20 7.35 3.56
C HIS A 415 -5.97 5.92 3.99
N ILE A 416 -6.51 4.97 3.23
CA ILE A 416 -6.39 3.53 3.49
C ILE A 416 -5.52 2.93 2.40
N GLU A 417 -4.27 2.66 2.74
CA GLU A 417 -3.33 1.99 1.84
C GLU A 417 -3.37 0.47 2.08
N ILE A 418 -3.44 -0.29 0.99
CA ILE A 418 -3.54 -1.74 1.00
C ILE A 418 -2.49 -2.34 0.04
N PRO A 419 -1.24 -2.49 0.50
CA PRO A 419 -0.19 -3.10 -0.30
C PRO A 419 -0.35 -4.63 -0.29
N LEU A 420 -0.39 -5.23 -1.48
CA LEU A 420 -0.39 -6.69 -1.66
C LEU A 420 0.96 -7.17 -2.17
N ILE A 421 1.49 -8.24 -1.60
CA ILE A 421 2.66 -8.91 -2.20
C ILE A 421 2.24 -9.45 -3.57
N ARG A 422 3.02 -9.14 -4.61
CA ARG A 422 2.74 -9.62 -5.98
C ARG A 422 2.69 -11.14 -6.08
N LYS A 423 2.00 -11.63 -7.12
CA LYS A 423 1.92 -13.06 -7.51
C LYS A 423 1.14 -13.99 -6.58
N PHE A 424 0.49 -13.46 -5.55
CA PHE A 424 -0.51 -14.23 -4.81
C PHE A 424 -1.71 -14.54 -5.71
N ALA A 425 -2.23 -15.77 -5.65
CA ALA A 425 -3.28 -16.25 -6.54
C ALA A 425 -4.57 -15.42 -6.44
N GLY A 426 -4.88 -14.90 -5.24
CA GLY A 426 -6.06 -14.10 -4.98
C GLY A 426 -5.98 -12.62 -5.35
N ASN A 427 -4.80 -12.09 -5.72
CA ASN A 427 -4.61 -10.64 -5.86
C ASN A 427 -5.58 -10.00 -6.85
N ALA A 428 -5.80 -10.60 -8.03
CA ALA A 428 -6.66 -10.01 -9.04
C ALA A 428 -8.12 -9.91 -8.56
N GLU A 429 -8.66 -10.98 -7.98
CA GLU A 429 -10.01 -11.00 -7.40
C GLU A 429 -10.12 -10.02 -6.23
N PHE A 430 -9.11 -10.01 -5.36
CA PHE A 430 -9.07 -9.12 -4.20
C PHE A 430 -9.08 -7.64 -4.62
N ILE A 431 -8.19 -7.24 -5.53
CA ILE A 431 -8.05 -5.86 -6.01
C ILE A 431 -9.38 -5.36 -6.58
N ASP A 432 -10.01 -6.18 -7.41
CA ASP A 432 -11.27 -5.88 -8.06
C ASP A 432 -12.42 -5.72 -7.05
N ARG A 433 -12.54 -6.64 -6.08
CA ARG A 433 -13.57 -6.55 -5.03
C ARG A 433 -13.36 -5.34 -4.11
N VAL A 434 -12.14 -5.08 -3.68
CA VAL A 434 -11.84 -3.95 -2.80
C VAL A 434 -12.08 -2.61 -3.50
N GLN A 435 -11.69 -2.46 -4.77
CA GLN A 435 -11.96 -1.22 -5.48
C GLN A 435 -13.45 -1.01 -5.77
N ARG A 436 -14.23 -2.08 -6.01
CA ARG A 436 -15.70 -1.95 -6.06
C ARG A 436 -16.29 -1.52 -4.72
N ALA A 437 -15.83 -2.10 -3.61
CA ALA A 437 -16.23 -1.68 -2.28
C ALA A 437 -15.89 -0.20 -2.06
N ALA A 438 -14.69 0.22 -2.43
CA ALA A 438 -14.26 1.62 -2.34
C ALA A 438 -15.20 2.56 -3.11
N ILE A 439 -15.58 2.23 -4.34
CA ILE A 439 -16.55 3.00 -5.14
C ILE A 439 -17.90 3.09 -4.40
N ASN A 440 -18.42 1.97 -3.88
CA ASN A 440 -19.69 1.93 -3.15
C ASN A 440 -19.68 2.78 -1.86
N HIS A 441 -18.51 2.94 -1.23
CA HIS A 441 -18.32 3.75 -0.03
C HIS A 441 -17.86 5.18 -0.33
N GLY A 442 -17.88 5.62 -1.60
CA GLY A 442 -17.49 6.98 -2.00
C GLY A 442 -15.99 7.27 -1.88
N GLY A 443 -15.16 6.24 -1.96
CA GLY A 443 -13.71 6.31 -1.84
C GLY A 443 -13.04 6.91 -3.08
N VAL A 444 -12.17 7.88 -2.87
CA VAL A 444 -11.40 8.56 -3.93
C VAL A 444 -10.05 7.87 -4.11
N PRO A 445 -9.70 7.38 -5.31
CA PRO A 445 -8.47 6.60 -5.49
C PRO A 445 -7.21 7.47 -5.54
N HIS A 446 -6.08 6.93 -5.07
CA HIS A 446 -4.77 7.58 -5.19
C HIS A 446 -4.22 7.50 -6.62
N TRP A 447 -4.00 8.65 -7.28
CA TRP A 447 -3.55 8.74 -8.69
C TRP A 447 -2.23 8.02 -9.01
N GLY A 448 -1.30 7.99 -8.05
CA GLY A 448 -0.04 7.26 -8.15
C GLY A 448 -0.09 5.75 -7.83
N GLN A 449 -1.27 5.16 -7.60
CA GLN A 449 -1.42 3.74 -7.23
C GLN A 449 -2.45 3.01 -8.11
N LEU A 450 -2.67 1.72 -7.88
CA LEU A 450 -3.58 0.91 -8.68
C LEU A 450 -5.05 1.30 -8.43
N MET A 451 -5.77 1.58 -9.52
CA MET A 451 -7.20 1.90 -9.53
C MET A 451 -7.91 1.28 -10.75
N THR A 452 -7.54 0.04 -11.09
CA THR A 452 -7.95 -0.65 -12.32
C THR A 452 -9.46 -0.80 -12.53
N THR A 453 -10.24 -0.73 -11.46
CA THR A 453 -11.69 -0.95 -11.48
C THR A 453 -12.49 0.34 -11.66
N TYR A 454 -11.90 1.50 -11.33
CA TYR A 454 -12.56 2.80 -11.48
C TYR A 454 -12.77 3.15 -12.96
N THR A 455 -13.97 3.65 -13.29
CA THR A 455 -14.34 4.15 -14.61
C THR A 455 -14.28 5.68 -14.67
N GLY A 456 -14.38 6.26 -15.87
CA GLY A 456 -14.51 7.71 -16.04
C GLY A 456 -15.71 8.27 -15.29
N ALA A 457 -16.87 7.61 -15.39
CA ALA A 457 -18.09 8.01 -14.69
C ALA A 457 -17.93 7.98 -13.16
N ASP A 458 -17.17 7.04 -12.60
CA ASP A 458 -16.88 7.01 -11.17
C ASP A 458 -16.05 8.23 -10.75
N ILE A 459 -15.04 8.59 -11.55
CA ILE A 459 -14.21 9.79 -11.31
C ILE A 459 -15.04 11.07 -11.45
N ASP A 460 -15.91 11.16 -12.45
CA ASP A 460 -16.82 12.29 -12.65
C ASP A 460 -17.74 12.47 -11.43
N ASN A 461 -18.30 11.38 -10.91
CA ASN A 461 -19.16 11.42 -9.72
C ASN A 461 -18.39 11.84 -8.47
N LEU A 462 -17.13 11.43 -8.33
CA LEU A 462 -16.31 11.74 -7.17
C LEU A 462 -15.83 13.20 -7.16
N HIS A 463 -15.51 13.79 -8.32
CA HIS A 463 -14.93 15.12 -8.41
C HIS A 463 -15.90 16.21 -8.91
N GLY A 464 -16.92 15.86 -9.67
CA GLY A 464 -17.99 16.77 -10.09
C GLY A 464 -17.46 18.03 -10.78
N SER A 465 -17.92 19.20 -10.32
CA SER A 465 -17.51 20.49 -10.88
C SER A 465 -16.00 20.75 -10.78
N ASP A 466 -15.32 20.20 -9.77
CA ASP A 466 -13.86 20.37 -9.65
C ASP A 466 -13.14 19.72 -10.84
N LEU A 467 -13.66 18.58 -11.33
CA LEU A 467 -13.14 17.93 -12.53
C LEU A 467 -13.47 18.75 -13.78
N THR A 468 -14.68 19.31 -13.89
CA THR A 468 -15.04 20.19 -15.01
C THR A 468 -14.14 21.42 -15.08
N THR A 469 -13.83 22.05 -13.95
CA THR A 469 -12.87 23.15 -13.88
C THR A 469 -11.47 22.68 -14.25
N TRP A 470 -11.02 21.56 -13.68
CA TRP A 470 -9.71 20.96 -13.98
C TRP A 470 -9.54 20.64 -15.48
N GLU A 471 -10.58 20.14 -16.13
CA GLU A 471 -10.59 19.91 -17.58
C GLU A 471 -10.67 21.23 -18.37
N GLY A 472 -11.47 22.19 -17.89
CA GLY A 472 -11.72 23.49 -18.55
C GLY A 472 -10.47 24.34 -18.74
N HIS A 473 -9.47 24.20 -17.87
CA HIS A 473 -8.16 24.85 -18.02
C HIS A 473 -7.16 23.94 -18.75
N PRO A 474 -6.71 24.23 -20.00
CA PRO A 474 -7.13 25.24 -20.97
C PRO A 474 -7.75 24.55 -22.21
N HIS A 475 -9.08 24.45 -22.25
CA HIS A 475 -9.85 24.21 -23.47
C HIS A 475 -10.10 25.51 -24.27
N ASP A 476 -10.06 26.67 -23.62
CA ASP A 476 -10.49 27.94 -24.23
C ASP A 476 -9.39 28.73 -24.96
N ALA A 477 -8.11 28.45 -24.71
CA ALA A 477 -7.03 29.07 -25.49
C ALA A 477 -6.80 28.37 -26.83
N HIS A 478 -6.92 27.04 -26.90
CA HIS A 478 -6.79 26.25 -28.13
C HIS A 478 -7.37 24.83 -27.93
N PRO A 479 -8.63 24.55 -28.33
CA PRO A 479 -9.22 23.21 -28.19
C PRO A 479 -8.38 22.20 -28.99
N GLY A 480 -7.64 21.34 -28.27
CA GLY A 480 -6.83 20.26 -28.85
C GLY A 480 -5.32 20.31 -28.59
N ARG A 481 -4.75 21.35 -27.94
CA ARG A 481 -3.28 21.47 -27.82
C ARG A 481 -2.63 20.89 -26.56
N TRP A 482 -3.33 20.75 -25.44
CA TRP A 482 -2.72 20.33 -24.16
C TRP A 482 -2.71 18.81 -23.89
N ARG A 483 -3.01 17.97 -24.89
CA ARG A 483 -2.79 16.50 -24.80
C ARG A 483 -1.33 16.17 -25.16
N ILE A 484 -0.38 16.52 -24.30
CA ILE A 484 1.05 16.25 -24.56
C ILE A 484 1.42 14.81 -24.19
N GLN A 485 0.84 14.27 -23.11
CA GLN A 485 0.98 12.88 -22.72
C GLN A 485 -0.37 12.28 -22.35
N GLN A 486 -0.68 11.14 -22.95
CA GLN A 486 -1.73 10.27 -22.48
C GLN A 486 -1.14 8.86 -22.31
N SER A 487 -1.08 8.38 -21.07
CA SER A 487 -0.94 6.94 -20.83
C SER A 487 -2.23 6.23 -21.26
N HIS A 488 -2.16 4.91 -21.49
CA HIS A 488 -3.36 4.12 -21.78
C HIS A 488 -4.44 4.27 -20.69
N PHE A 489 -4.03 4.42 -19.42
CA PHE A 489 -4.93 4.71 -18.31
C PHE A 489 -5.73 6.00 -18.53
N GLN A 490 -5.02 7.06 -18.91
CA GLN A 490 -5.59 8.38 -19.18
C GLN A 490 -6.48 8.42 -20.42
N GLN A 491 -6.25 7.53 -21.40
CA GLN A 491 -7.17 7.33 -22.53
C GLN A 491 -8.44 6.59 -22.10
N ARG A 492 -8.36 5.63 -21.17
CA ARG A 492 -9.53 4.88 -20.70
C ARG A 492 -10.52 5.76 -19.94
N LEU A 493 -10.04 6.64 -19.05
CA LEU A 493 -10.90 7.54 -18.27
C LEU A 493 -11.78 8.43 -19.16
N HIS A 494 -11.25 8.93 -20.28
CA HIS A 494 -12.05 9.76 -21.21
C HIS A 494 -12.89 8.98 -22.22
N ASN A 495 -12.51 7.73 -22.56
CA ASN A 495 -13.12 7.00 -23.67
C ASN A 495 -14.04 5.84 -23.23
N ASN A 496 -14.29 5.64 -21.93
CA ASN A 496 -15.09 4.52 -21.40
C ASN A 496 -14.71 3.14 -22.01
N LEU A 497 -13.40 2.92 -22.20
CA LEU A 497 -12.90 1.66 -22.77
C LEU A 497 -12.98 0.51 -21.75
N PRO A 498 -13.25 -0.74 -22.20
CA PRO A 498 -13.48 -1.87 -21.31
C PRO A 498 -12.24 -2.24 -20.44
N PRO A 499 -12.44 -2.93 -19.30
CA PRO A 499 -11.36 -3.32 -18.39
C PRO A 499 -10.42 -4.32 -19.05
N GLY A 500 -9.15 -3.95 -19.24
CA GLY A 500 -8.15 -4.84 -19.83
C GLY A 500 -6.81 -4.15 -20.01
N THR A 501 -5.83 -4.57 -19.22
CA THR A 501 -4.38 -4.29 -19.34
C THR A 501 -3.94 -2.85 -19.06
N LEU A 502 -3.35 -2.61 -17.89
CA LEU A 502 -2.74 -1.35 -17.47
C LEU A 502 -1.21 -1.48 -17.57
N TRP A 503 -0.57 -0.67 -18.43
CA TRP A 503 0.87 -0.39 -18.33
C TRP A 503 1.01 1.07 -17.89
N ILE A 504 1.42 1.28 -16.64
CA ILE A 504 1.96 2.57 -16.20
C ILE A 504 3.39 2.61 -16.74
N ALA A 505 3.70 3.62 -17.56
CA ALA A 505 5.07 3.85 -18.01
C ALA A 505 5.95 4.02 -16.77
N ARG A 506 6.98 3.16 -16.66
CA ARG A 506 8.03 3.28 -15.66
C ARG A 506 8.94 4.44 -15.98
#